data_AF-A0A9P4K8R3-F1
#
_entry.id   AF-A0A9P4K8R3-F1
#
_cell.length_a   1.000
_cell.length_b   1.000
_cell.length_c   1.000
_cell.angle_alpha   90.00
_cell.angle_beta   90.00
_cell.angle_gamma   90.00
#
_symmetry.space_group_name_H-M   'P 1'
#
loop_
_entity.id
_entity.type
_entity.pdbx_description
1 polymer ?
#
loop_
_entity_poly.entity_id
_entity_poly.type
_entity_poly.pdbx_seq_one_letter_code
_entity_poly.pdbx_strand_id
1 'polypeptide(L)'
;MTYINSLVPFRDRTTVGFPHSPYSSDPDLYRRQSTFEQPSSNNAVSRLRNERARCDRNLGWNLDFATAFLVDHLDAGNSPDAAKTLRAIRSRAQESFNGGRLQELPYLVFNALDEILFANHLKGAVYLDIRKLGHDISGTTCTHGRGPNRKVQRISIVLNDDLLQQATSRDIIANLIHHMIHAYFLVACGPQDEKEVAYGRLSHGLHFGKIANTIKTLSGAYGKPLPIGFGHPLPYRSYYDEYHPRPPPRHPPKWFRSYCFSDVPVIPEADIEDFYRSACAPLLDLPETVQKPTVLIYNHRRHNLEQVHRASDLATPSTDSVEFLFDDKPVQISGDLIDNYLCVRRAFDCGKTRFLKVPEEVSKETFMTLLELLHTDNYSPDIQPVTASGKNGPPIIEAVHEDSPPYLLTDIRLFKAAGEMCFDDVKGVALDRLRAQYITHEDPITVLKALYEGGEPDPELRDWGRKFLTRAAGDEEFAGITRIKRYGADPPNIVKLEQDLSFRERFFDLVPRCGALEIDVLKARESLMRDGRMSPSWGSVVPRTYSPSVGMGMAGPLGLAPAMGMPQRYLTDEMERFGGYDGFRQEPMVVGPVRFGFERVGPGFAERFEDERWLY
;
A
#
# COMPACT_ATOMS: atom_id res chain seq x y z
N MET A 1 -63.78 14.95 8.65
CA MET A 1 -64.15 16.37 8.51
C MET A 1 -64.19 16.69 7.03
N THR A 2 -65.38 17.04 6.58
CA THR A 2 -65.86 17.13 5.20
C THR A 2 -65.86 18.60 4.73
N TYR A 3 -65.88 18.80 3.39
CA TYR A 3 -66.22 19.99 2.54
C TYR A 3 -65.13 20.11 1.46
N ILE A 4 -65.29 19.73 0.18
CA ILE A 4 -66.30 19.99 -0.90
C ILE A 4 -66.43 21.47 -1.31
N ASN A 5 -65.94 21.79 -2.53
CA ASN A 5 -66.57 22.59 -3.61
C ASN A 5 -65.50 22.84 -4.71
N SER A 6 -65.52 22.25 -5.91
CA SER A 6 -66.45 22.34 -7.06
C SER A 6 -66.25 23.57 -7.98
N LEU A 7 -65.60 23.30 -9.12
CA LEU A 7 -65.77 23.76 -10.51
C LEU A 7 -66.75 24.91 -10.84
N VAL A 8 -66.30 25.87 -11.68
CA VAL A 8 -66.97 26.35 -12.93
C VAL A 8 -65.91 26.92 -13.91
N PRO A 9 -66.00 26.66 -15.23
CA PRO A 9 -65.10 27.16 -16.28
C PRO A 9 -65.64 28.44 -16.97
N PHE A 10 -64.76 29.22 -17.61
CA PHE A 10 -65.17 30.29 -18.52
C PHE A 10 -64.58 30.09 -19.92
N ARG A 11 -65.44 30.25 -20.93
CA ARG A 11 -65.19 30.11 -22.37
C ARG A 11 -65.47 31.44 -23.09
N ASP A 12 -64.67 31.68 -24.12
CA ASP A 12 -64.93 32.34 -25.41
C ASP A 12 -65.24 33.85 -25.56
N ARG A 13 -64.42 34.49 -26.41
CA ARG A 13 -64.72 35.32 -27.62
C ARG A 13 -63.43 36.09 -28.01
N THR A 14 -62.97 36.37 -29.24
CA THR A 14 -63.40 36.16 -30.65
C THR A 14 -62.28 36.68 -31.59
N THR A 15 -61.76 35.84 -32.50
CA THR A 15 -61.55 36.05 -33.96
C THR A 15 -61.02 37.37 -34.56
N VAL A 16 -59.92 37.27 -35.34
CA VAL A 16 -59.69 37.76 -36.75
C VAL A 16 -58.49 36.92 -37.29
N GLY A 17 -58.50 36.11 -38.36
CA GLY A 17 -58.84 36.31 -39.78
C GLY A 17 -57.56 36.68 -40.57
N PHE A 18 -56.85 35.76 -41.27
CA PHE A 18 -56.84 35.51 -42.74
C PHE A 18 -55.48 34.83 -43.11
N PRO A 19 -55.24 34.33 -44.35
CA PRO A 19 -55.87 33.21 -45.04
C PRO A 19 -54.84 32.13 -45.51
N HIS A 20 -55.32 30.91 -45.72
CA HIS A 20 -54.61 29.88 -46.50
C HIS A 20 -54.71 30.15 -48.00
N SER A 21 -53.65 29.84 -48.75
CA SER A 21 -53.69 29.60 -50.19
C SER A 21 -52.90 28.31 -50.55
N PRO A 22 -53.33 27.52 -51.56
CA PRO A 22 -52.98 26.10 -51.70
C PRO A 22 -52.26 25.75 -53.02
N TYR A 23 -51.86 24.46 -53.14
CA TYR A 23 -51.33 23.73 -54.33
C TYR A 23 -49.93 24.17 -54.82
N SER A 24 -49.03 23.33 -55.35
CA SER A 24 -48.93 21.87 -55.53
C SER A 24 -47.59 21.59 -56.25
N SER A 25 -47.05 20.39 -56.03
CA SER A 25 -46.18 19.61 -56.95
C SER A 25 -44.76 20.10 -57.29
N ASP A 26 -43.78 19.35 -56.74
CA ASP A 26 -42.48 18.89 -57.29
C ASP A 26 -42.44 18.67 -58.83
N PRO A 27 -41.28 18.44 -59.50
CA PRO A 27 -39.91 18.24 -58.97
C PRO A 27 -38.74 18.86 -59.81
N ASP A 28 -37.53 18.72 -59.24
CA ASP A 28 -36.29 18.35 -59.94
C ASP A 28 -35.46 19.34 -60.81
N LEU A 29 -34.14 19.26 -60.54
CA LEU A 29 -32.99 19.53 -61.43
C LEU A 29 -32.61 20.99 -61.74
N TYR A 30 -31.63 21.49 -60.99
CA TYR A 30 -30.27 21.82 -61.49
C TYR A 30 -29.49 22.56 -60.39
N ARG A 31 -28.94 21.79 -59.44
CA ARG A 31 -27.95 22.28 -58.50
C ARG A 31 -26.63 22.45 -59.24
N ARG A 32 -26.31 23.69 -59.64
CA ARG A 32 -24.97 24.07 -60.11
C ARG A 32 -23.98 23.76 -58.99
N GLN A 33 -23.19 22.70 -59.16
CA GLN A 33 -22.06 22.38 -58.30
C GLN A 33 -21.03 23.51 -58.44
N SER A 34 -21.03 24.42 -57.47
CA SER A 34 -19.87 25.25 -57.21
C SER A 34 -18.89 24.37 -56.45
N THR A 35 -17.86 23.89 -57.15
CA THR A 35 -16.65 23.32 -56.55
C THR A 35 -15.91 24.43 -55.83
N PHE A 36 -16.38 24.79 -54.64
CA PHE A 36 -15.48 25.30 -53.61
C PHE A 36 -14.86 24.06 -52.96
N GLU A 37 -13.55 23.93 -53.15
CA GLU A 37 -12.73 23.05 -52.32
C GLU A 37 -13.05 23.35 -50.86
N GLN A 38 -13.75 22.41 -50.21
CA GLN A 38 -13.91 22.45 -48.77
C GLN A 38 -12.52 22.26 -48.15
N PRO A 39 -12.08 23.16 -47.26
CA PRO A 39 -10.83 22.94 -46.55
C PRO A 39 -10.98 21.65 -45.75
N SER A 40 -10.05 20.72 -46.00
CA SER A 40 -9.90 19.44 -45.31
C SER A 40 -10.28 19.56 -43.83
N SER A 41 -11.48 19.06 -43.48
CA SER A 41 -11.97 19.12 -42.10
C SER A 41 -10.96 18.42 -41.18
N ASN A 42 -10.39 19.16 -40.23
CA ASN A 42 -9.38 18.68 -39.30
C ASN A 42 -9.84 17.39 -38.58
N ASN A 43 -9.31 16.24 -39.00
CA ASN A 43 -9.63 14.91 -38.46
C ASN A 43 -9.49 14.81 -36.93
N ALA A 44 -8.68 15.66 -36.29
CA ALA A 44 -8.49 15.70 -34.84
C ALA A 44 -9.71 16.26 -34.08
N VAL A 45 -10.30 17.35 -34.57
CA VAL A 45 -11.45 18.01 -33.92
C VAL A 45 -12.66 17.08 -33.96
N SER A 46 -12.92 16.46 -35.12
CA SER A 46 -14.00 15.50 -35.31
C SER A 46 -13.88 14.28 -34.40
N ARG A 47 -12.66 13.84 -34.06
CA ARG A 47 -12.42 12.73 -33.14
C ARG A 47 -12.71 13.09 -31.68
N LEU A 48 -12.26 14.25 -31.22
CA LEU A 48 -12.53 14.72 -29.85
C LEU A 48 -14.02 14.92 -29.61
N ARG A 49 -14.75 15.41 -30.61
CA ARG A 49 -16.21 15.63 -30.56
C ARG A 49 -17.05 14.40 -30.95
N ASN A 50 -16.43 13.26 -31.23
CA ASN A 50 -17.19 12.07 -31.61
C ASN A 50 -17.95 11.51 -30.40
N GLU A 51 -19.27 11.71 -30.39
CA GLU A 51 -20.16 11.25 -29.31
C GLU A 51 -20.30 9.72 -29.26
N ARG A 52 -20.06 9.04 -30.38
CA ARG A 52 -20.22 7.58 -30.52
C ARG A 52 -18.97 6.82 -30.14
N ALA A 53 -17.82 7.49 -30.05
CA ALA A 53 -16.59 6.87 -29.58
C ALA A 53 -16.75 6.46 -28.11
N ARG A 54 -16.35 5.22 -27.80
CA ARG A 54 -16.32 4.67 -26.45
C ARG A 54 -14.88 4.53 -25.99
N CYS A 55 -14.66 4.59 -24.69
CA CYS A 55 -13.37 4.31 -24.09
C CYS A 55 -13.61 3.91 -22.64
N ASP A 56 -13.17 2.71 -22.30
CA ASP A 56 -13.24 2.16 -20.93
C ASP A 56 -11.82 2.01 -20.36
N ARG A 57 -10.89 2.85 -20.84
CA ARG A 57 -9.47 2.81 -20.46
C ARG A 57 -9.34 3.10 -18.97
N ASN A 58 -8.73 2.15 -18.27
CA ASN A 58 -8.33 2.24 -16.88
C ASN A 58 -6.93 1.62 -16.77
N LEU A 59 -5.94 2.38 -16.30
CA LEU A 59 -4.57 1.87 -16.13
C LEU A 59 -4.43 0.98 -14.88
N GLY A 60 -5.43 1.00 -13.99
CA GLY A 60 -5.40 0.20 -12.77
C GLY A 60 -4.35 0.68 -11.77
N TRP A 61 -4.10 2.00 -11.76
CA TRP A 61 -3.18 2.64 -10.82
C TRP A 61 -3.94 3.24 -9.63
N ASN A 62 -3.27 3.36 -8.49
CA ASN A 62 -3.73 4.24 -7.43
C ASN A 62 -3.34 5.70 -7.72
N LEU A 63 -3.91 6.62 -6.94
CA LEU A 63 -3.78 8.06 -7.18
C LEU A 63 -2.37 8.57 -6.90
N ASP A 64 -1.70 7.99 -5.91
CA ASP A 64 -0.34 8.34 -5.52
C ASP A 64 0.65 7.95 -6.63
N PHE A 65 0.55 6.73 -7.16
CA PHE A 65 1.39 6.26 -8.25
C PHE A 65 1.12 7.02 -9.54
N ALA A 66 -0.16 7.28 -9.87
CA ALA A 66 -0.49 8.11 -11.03
C ALA A 66 0.16 9.50 -10.95
N THR A 67 0.27 10.06 -9.75
CA THR A 67 0.97 11.33 -9.50
C THR A 67 2.47 11.17 -9.64
N ALA A 68 3.05 10.14 -9.02
CA ALA A 68 4.48 9.82 -9.10
C ALA A 68 4.95 9.65 -10.55
N PHE A 69 4.25 8.80 -11.30
CA PHE A 69 4.51 8.52 -12.71
C PHE A 69 4.50 9.80 -13.56
N LEU A 70 3.50 10.66 -13.37
CA LEU A 70 3.38 11.85 -14.21
C LEU A 70 4.49 12.88 -13.89
N VAL A 71 4.83 13.04 -12.60
CA VAL A 71 5.92 13.94 -12.21
C VAL A 71 7.26 13.43 -12.75
N ASP A 72 7.50 12.12 -12.65
CA ASP A 72 8.69 11.47 -13.18
C ASP A 72 8.77 11.58 -14.72
N HIS A 73 7.66 11.36 -15.43
CA HIS A 73 7.56 11.56 -16.88
C HIS A 73 7.93 13.00 -17.29
N LEU A 74 7.55 13.99 -16.49
CA LEU A 74 7.83 15.41 -16.75
C LEU A 74 9.22 15.88 -16.30
N ASP A 75 9.98 15.02 -15.60
CA ASP A 75 11.33 15.34 -15.19
C ASP A 75 12.25 15.55 -16.40
N ALA A 76 13.26 16.41 -16.25
CA ALA A 76 14.20 16.72 -17.33
C ALA A 76 15.03 15.51 -17.76
N GLY A 77 15.25 14.52 -16.89
CA GLY A 77 15.92 13.27 -17.22
C GLY A 77 15.12 12.39 -18.18
N ASN A 78 13.80 12.31 -17.99
CA ASN A 78 12.91 11.44 -18.78
C ASN A 78 12.32 12.15 -20.01
N SER A 79 12.06 13.45 -19.91
CA SER A 79 11.49 14.27 -21.00
C SER A 79 12.24 15.60 -21.19
N PRO A 80 13.52 15.58 -21.62
CA PRO A 80 14.35 16.79 -21.72
C PRO A 80 13.78 17.87 -22.67
N ASP A 81 13.04 17.46 -23.69
CA ASP A 81 12.43 18.37 -24.66
C ASP A 81 11.03 18.87 -24.26
N ALA A 82 10.47 18.46 -23.12
CA ALA A 82 9.09 18.78 -22.74
C ALA A 82 8.83 20.28 -22.63
N ALA A 83 9.72 21.02 -21.96
CA ALA A 83 9.61 22.46 -21.82
C ALA A 83 9.67 23.20 -23.18
N LYS A 84 10.54 22.73 -24.08
CA LYS A 84 10.71 23.31 -25.42
C LYS A 84 9.50 23.03 -26.31
N THR A 85 8.99 21.80 -26.28
CA THR A 85 7.78 21.40 -27.01
C THR A 85 6.56 22.14 -26.49
N LEU A 86 6.40 22.27 -25.17
CA LEU A 86 5.32 23.06 -24.57
C LEU A 86 5.38 24.54 -24.98
N ARG A 87 6.58 25.12 -25.07
CA ARG A 87 6.76 26.48 -25.62
C ARG A 87 6.29 26.55 -27.08
N ALA A 88 6.67 25.59 -27.92
CA ALA A 88 6.26 25.57 -29.32
C ALA A 88 4.73 25.45 -29.48
N ILE A 89 4.08 24.62 -28.65
CA ILE A 89 2.61 24.51 -28.60
C ILE A 89 1.99 25.87 -28.24
N ARG A 90 2.52 26.56 -27.24
CA ARG A 90 2.05 27.90 -26.82
C ARG A 90 2.20 28.94 -27.93
N SER A 91 3.33 28.94 -28.65
CA SER A 91 3.55 29.86 -29.78
C SER A 91 2.54 29.63 -30.90
N ARG A 92 2.32 28.38 -31.32
CA ARG A 92 1.31 28.03 -32.35
C ARG A 92 -0.11 28.36 -31.91
N ALA A 93 -0.40 28.18 -30.62
CA ALA A 93 -1.68 28.56 -30.03
C ALA A 93 -1.88 30.08 -30.08
N GLN A 94 -0.85 30.88 -29.78
CA GLN A 94 -0.91 32.33 -29.88
C GLN A 94 -1.14 32.79 -31.32
N GLU A 95 -0.47 32.18 -32.31
CA GLU A 95 -0.70 32.47 -33.73
C GLU A 95 -2.15 32.17 -34.13
N SER A 96 -2.68 31.03 -33.69
CA SER A 96 -4.07 30.64 -33.95
C SER A 96 -5.08 31.57 -33.27
N PHE A 97 -4.77 32.02 -32.05
CA PHE A 97 -5.54 33.01 -31.31
C PHE A 97 -5.58 34.36 -32.04
N ASN A 98 -4.42 34.85 -32.50
CA ASN A 98 -4.32 36.08 -33.29
C ASN A 98 -5.09 35.99 -34.62
N GLY A 99 -5.20 34.79 -35.18
CA GLY A 99 -6.02 34.49 -36.37
C GLY A 99 -7.53 34.37 -36.09
N GLY A 100 -8.02 34.70 -34.89
CA GLY A 100 -9.44 34.72 -34.55
C GLY A 100 -10.07 33.34 -34.26
N ARG A 101 -9.26 32.28 -34.13
CA ARG A 101 -9.75 30.90 -33.94
C ARG A 101 -9.82 30.48 -32.46
N LEU A 102 -10.35 31.35 -31.60
CA LEU A 102 -10.31 31.15 -30.14
C LEU A 102 -11.05 29.88 -29.69
N GLN A 103 -12.22 29.60 -30.27
CA GLN A 103 -13.07 28.46 -29.90
C GLN A 103 -12.53 27.13 -30.42
N GLU A 104 -11.68 27.15 -31.45
CA GLU A 104 -11.04 25.94 -31.99
C GLU A 104 -9.75 25.58 -31.23
N LEU A 105 -9.15 26.57 -30.56
CA LEU A 105 -7.83 26.44 -29.93
C LEU A 105 -7.72 25.23 -29.00
N PRO A 106 -8.68 24.96 -28.08
CA PRO A 106 -8.61 23.77 -27.22
C PRO A 106 -8.50 22.46 -28.00
N TYR A 107 -9.26 22.32 -29.09
CA TYR A 107 -9.27 21.11 -29.91
C TYR A 107 -7.97 20.94 -30.71
N LEU A 108 -7.37 22.05 -31.15
CA LEU A 108 -6.13 22.04 -31.92
C LEU A 108 -4.92 21.62 -31.08
N VAL A 109 -4.87 22.03 -29.82
CA VAL A 109 -3.70 21.77 -28.94
C VAL A 109 -3.83 20.51 -28.09
N PHE A 110 -5.04 19.98 -27.88
CA PHE A 110 -5.30 18.87 -26.96
C PHE A 110 -4.34 17.69 -27.14
N ASN A 111 -4.23 17.13 -28.34
CA ASN A 111 -3.40 15.94 -28.57
C ASN A 111 -1.91 16.21 -28.37
N ALA A 112 -1.44 17.41 -28.71
CA ALA A 112 -0.04 17.78 -28.51
C ALA A 112 0.27 17.98 -27.01
N LEU A 113 -0.69 18.51 -26.25
CA LEU A 113 -0.59 18.59 -24.79
C LEU A 113 -0.65 17.21 -24.15
N ASP A 114 -1.52 16.32 -24.61
CA ASP A 114 -1.61 14.94 -24.11
C ASP A 114 -0.32 14.15 -24.35
N GLU A 115 0.23 14.26 -25.56
CA GLU A 115 1.49 13.62 -25.93
C GLU A 115 2.64 14.03 -25.01
N ILE A 116 2.79 15.35 -24.78
CA ILE A 116 3.95 15.84 -24.02
C ILE A 116 3.73 15.82 -22.52
N LEU A 117 2.52 16.12 -22.04
CA LEU A 117 2.25 16.28 -20.61
C LEU A 117 1.72 15.02 -19.95
N PHE A 118 1.04 14.14 -20.69
CA PHE A 118 0.27 13.02 -20.14
C PHE A 118 0.58 11.68 -20.83
N ALA A 119 1.75 11.58 -21.48
CA ALA A 119 2.25 10.37 -22.13
C ALA A 119 1.23 9.69 -23.07
N ASN A 120 0.41 10.48 -23.78
CA ASN A 120 -0.67 10.00 -24.66
C ASN A 120 -1.81 9.23 -23.97
N HIS A 121 -1.97 9.34 -22.64
CA HIS A 121 -2.99 8.60 -21.93
C HIS A 121 -4.43 9.13 -22.16
N LEU A 122 -4.61 10.38 -22.59
CA LEU A 122 -5.95 11.00 -22.74
C LEU A 122 -6.53 10.88 -24.15
N LYS A 123 -5.69 10.73 -25.18
CA LYS A 123 -6.13 10.61 -26.57
C LYS A 123 -7.01 9.39 -26.75
N GLY A 124 -8.20 9.64 -27.31
CA GLY A 124 -9.26 8.64 -27.47
C GLY A 124 -10.14 8.47 -26.23
N ALA A 125 -9.62 8.74 -25.03
CA ALA A 125 -10.36 8.61 -23.77
C ALA A 125 -11.25 9.82 -23.44
N VAL A 126 -10.92 11.00 -23.97
CA VAL A 126 -11.63 12.24 -23.67
C VAL A 126 -12.55 12.69 -24.81
N TYR A 127 -13.77 13.04 -24.45
CA TYR A 127 -14.67 13.89 -25.23
C TYR A 127 -14.53 15.34 -24.76
N LEU A 128 -14.23 16.25 -25.69
CA LEU A 128 -14.05 17.68 -25.40
C LEU A 128 -15.22 18.47 -26.00
N ASP A 129 -15.78 19.39 -25.21
CA ASP A 129 -16.86 20.28 -25.63
C ASP A 129 -16.66 21.69 -25.07
N ILE A 130 -17.36 22.66 -25.66
CA ILE A 130 -17.38 24.05 -25.21
C ILE A 130 -18.84 24.47 -25.09
N ARG A 131 -19.24 24.92 -23.89
CA ARG A 131 -20.62 25.32 -23.58
C ARG A 131 -20.66 26.48 -22.61
N LYS A 132 -21.80 27.17 -22.55
CA LYS A 132 -22.06 28.17 -21.51
C LYS A 132 -22.29 27.47 -20.18
N LEU A 133 -21.47 27.79 -19.19
CA LEU A 133 -21.50 27.20 -17.85
C LEU A 133 -21.70 28.25 -16.74
N GLY A 134 -21.87 29.53 -17.09
CA GLY A 134 -22.01 30.64 -16.15
C GLY A 134 -20.72 31.45 -16.03
N HIS A 135 -20.60 32.34 -15.05
CA HIS A 135 -19.43 33.24 -14.97
C HIS A 135 -18.32 32.76 -14.04
N ASP A 136 -18.55 31.68 -13.27
CA ASP A 136 -17.75 31.40 -12.07
C ASP A 136 -16.90 30.15 -12.14
N ILE A 137 -17.10 29.32 -13.18
CA ILE A 137 -16.40 28.05 -13.37
C ILE A 137 -15.67 28.05 -14.70
N SER A 138 -14.40 27.68 -14.73
CA SER A 138 -13.60 27.56 -15.96
C SER A 138 -14.08 26.45 -16.88
N GLY A 139 -14.70 25.44 -16.29
CA GLY A 139 -15.22 24.27 -16.95
C GLY A 139 -15.63 23.18 -15.96
N THR A 140 -15.88 22.00 -16.49
CA THR A 140 -16.20 20.80 -15.71
C THR A 140 -15.60 19.56 -16.37
N THR A 141 -15.05 18.66 -15.55
CA THR A 141 -14.65 17.32 -15.99
C THR A 141 -15.61 16.30 -15.38
N CYS A 142 -16.21 15.44 -16.20
CA CYS A 142 -17.12 14.39 -15.75
C CYS A 142 -16.53 13.00 -15.98
N THR A 143 -16.78 12.08 -15.04
CA THR A 143 -16.49 10.65 -15.20
C THR A 143 -17.22 10.04 -16.40
N HIS A 144 -16.76 8.85 -16.82
CA HIS A 144 -17.27 8.08 -17.95
C HIS A 144 -18.80 8.00 -17.98
N GLY A 145 -19.42 8.35 -19.12
CA GLY A 145 -20.88 8.23 -19.29
C GLY A 145 -21.74 9.22 -18.50
N ARG A 146 -21.13 10.11 -17.69
CA ARG A 146 -21.85 11.06 -16.83
C ARG A 146 -21.73 12.52 -17.28
N GLY A 147 -21.21 12.75 -18.48
CA GLY A 147 -21.15 14.07 -19.10
C GLY A 147 -22.54 14.69 -19.36
N PRO A 148 -22.61 15.99 -19.71
CA PRO A 148 -23.86 16.66 -20.07
C PRO A 148 -24.57 16.00 -21.27
N ASN A 149 -23.80 15.42 -22.19
CA ASN A 149 -24.34 14.60 -23.26
C ASN A 149 -24.39 13.12 -22.84
N ARG A 150 -25.58 12.59 -22.61
CA ARG A 150 -25.82 11.20 -22.19
C ARG A 150 -25.40 10.15 -23.23
N LYS A 151 -25.18 10.52 -24.49
CA LYS A 151 -24.72 9.61 -25.54
C LYS A 151 -23.22 9.32 -25.43
N VAL A 152 -22.45 10.25 -24.85
CA VAL A 152 -21.01 10.15 -24.68
C VAL A 152 -20.70 9.19 -23.55
N GLN A 153 -19.98 8.11 -23.84
CA GLN A 153 -19.53 7.13 -22.84
C GLN A 153 -18.11 7.40 -22.31
N ARG A 154 -17.42 8.38 -22.89
CA ARG A 154 -16.06 8.80 -22.54
C ARG A 154 -16.03 9.79 -21.37
N ILE A 155 -14.84 10.05 -20.82
CA ILE A 155 -14.61 11.18 -19.91
C ILE A 155 -14.94 12.46 -20.66
N SER A 156 -15.74 13.33 -20.06
CA SER A 156 -16.14 14.59 -20.71
C SER A 156 -15.42 15.77 -20.07
N ILE A 157 -14.65 16.51 -20.86
CA ILE A 157 -14.18 17.85 -20.50
C ILE A 157 -15.09 18.85 -21.20
N VAL A 158 -15.70 19.75 -20.43
CA VAL A 158 -16.52 20.85 -20.97
C VAL A 158 -15.95 22.17 -20.49
N LEU A 159 -15.34 22.92 -21.40
CA LEU A 159 -14.82 24.25 -21.11
C LEU A 159 -15.92 25.30 -21.22
N ASN A 160 -15.80 26.35 -20.42
CA ASN A 160 -16.81 27.39 -20.34
C ASN A 160 -16.65 28.47 -21.41
N ASP A 161 -17.56 28.51 -22.38
CA ASP A 161 -17.58 29.49 -23.47
C ASP A 161 -17.62 30.94 -22.97
N ASP A 162 -18.36 31.21 -21.88
CA ASP A 162 -18.53 32.56 -21.33
C ASP A 162 -17.18 33.15 -20.88
N LEU A 163 -16.28 32.30 -20.39
CA LEU A 163 -14.94 32.70 -19.96
C LEU A 163 -13.91 32.67 -21.09
N LEU A 164 -14.06 31.75 -22.05
CA LEU A 164 -13.16 31.67 -23.20
C LEU A 164 -13.20 32.94 -24.06
N GLN A 165 -14.36 33.62 -24.15
CA GLN A 165 -14.51 34.86 -24.93
C GLN A 165 -13.62 36.01 -24.45
N GLN A 166 -13.25 36.02 -23.16
CA GLN A 166 -12.42 37.07 -22.55
C GLN A 166 -11.01 36.57 -22.19
N ALA A 167 -10.75 35.28 -22.40
CA ALA A 167 -9.51 34.63 -22.04
C ALA A 167 -8.39 34.92 -23.05
N THR A 168 -7.16 35.07 -22.57
CA THR A 168 -5.99 35.03 -23.45
C THR A 168 -5.70 33.59 -23.89
N SER A 169 -4.92 33.41 -24.96
CA SER A 169 -4.45 32.08 -25.40
C SER A 169 -3.85 31.26 -24.25
N ARG A 170 -3.16 31.92 -23.31
CA ARG A 170 -2.51 31.30 -22.14
C ARG A 170 -3.53 30.80 -21.12
N ASP A 171 -4.60 31.57 -20.90
CA ASP A 171 -5.66 31.20 -19.98
C ASP A 171 -6.46 30.01 -20.54
N ILE A 172 -6.72 29.99 -21.86
CA ILE A 172 -7.38 28.86 -22.52
C ILE A 172 -6.55 27.58 -22.36
N ILE A 173 -5.23 27.65 -22.61
CA ILE A 173 -4.33 26.49 -22.44
C ILE A 173 -4.28 26.04 -20.98
N ALA A 174 -4.14 26.98 -20.03
CA ALA A 174 -4.09 26.66 -18.60
C ALA A 174 -5.39 26.00 -18.13
N ASN A 175 -6.55 26.52 -18.53
CA ASN A 175 -7.86 25.95 -18.21
C ASN A 175 -8.00 24.55 -18.81
N LEU A 176 -7.56 24.35 -20.06
CA LEU A 176 -7.58 23.02 -20.67
C LEU A 176 -6.70 22.02 -19.91
N ILE A 177 -5.45 22.39 -19.60
CA ILE A 177 -4.52 21.52 -18.85
C ILE A 177 -5.11 21.16 -17.48
N HIS A 178 -5.69 22.14 -16.77
CA HIS A 178 -6.35 21.90 -15.48
C HIS A 178 -7.40 20.78 -15.59
N HIS A 179 -8.26 20.81 -16.61
CA HIS A 179 -9.25 19.76 -16.81
C HIS A 179 -8.67 18.45 -17.33
N MET A 180 -7.54 18.50 -18.06
CA MET A 180 -6.79 17.31 -18.48
C MET A 180 -6.17 16.56 -17.30
N ILE A 181 -5.75 17.26 -16.22
CA ILE A 181 -5.27 16.61 -14.98
C ILE A 181 -6.40 15.78 -14.34
N HIS A 182 -7.59 16.36 -14.20
CA HIS A 182 -8.78 15.61 -13.71
C HIS A 182 -9.09 14.40 -14.60
N ALA A 183 -9.03 14.57 -15.93
CA ALA A 183 -9.26 13.48 -16.86
C ALA A 183 -8.16 12.40 -16.77
N TYR A 184 -6.92 12.78 -16.52
CA TYR A 184 -5.80 11.87 -16.33
C TYR A 184 -6.02 10.96 -15.13
N PHE A 185 -6.45 11.51 -13.99
CA PHE A 185 -6.78 10.68 -12.82
C PHE A 185 -7.93 9.70 -13.10
N LEU A 186 -8.93 10.10 -13.89
CA LEU A 186 -10.01 9.18 -14.29
C LEU A 186 -9.56 8.08 -15.27
N VAL A 187 -8.53 8.33 -16.09
CA VAL A 187 -7.92 7.30 -16.94
C VAL A 187 -6.99 6.40 -16.14
N ALA A 188 -6.18 6.96 -15.25
CA ALA A 188 -5.18 6.21 -14.49
C ALA A 188 -5.83 5.36 -13.38
N CYS A 189 -6.77 5.95 -12.65
CA CYS A 189 -7.35 5.38 -11.43
C CYS A 189 -8.79 4.86 -11.62
N GLY A 190 -9.30 4.89 -12.86
CA GLY A 190 -10.66 4.49 -13.21
C GLY A 190 -11.74 5.54 -12.88
N PRO A 191 -13.00 5.23 -13.22
CA PRO A 191 -14.14 6.11 -12.93
C PRO A 191 -14.30 6.33 -11.43
N GLN A 192 -14.63 7.56 -11.04
CA GLN A 192 -15.03 7.86 -9.66
C GLN A 192 -16.46 7.41 -9.41
N ASP A 193 -16.70 6.72 -8.30
CA ASP A 193 -18.03 6.38 -7.77
C ASP A 193 -18.46 7.29 -6.61
N GLU A 194 -19.76 7.25 -6.26
CA GLU A 194 -20.34 8.10 -5.22
C GLU A 194 -19.73 7.90 -3.84
N LYS A 195 -19.35 6.66 -3.51
CA LYS A 195 -18.69 6.31 -2.24
C LYS A 195 -17.20 6.67 -2.21
N GLU A 196 -16.62 7.03 -3.36
CA GLU A 196 -15.19 7.21 -3.56
C GLU A 196 -14.79 8.69 -3.73
N VAL A 197 -15.71 9.62 -3.44
CA VAL A 197 -15.46 11.06 -3.62
C VAL A 197 -14.29 11.55 -2.78
N ALA A 198 -14.14 11.03 -1.56
CA ALA A 198 -13.06 11.38 -0.65
C ALA A 198 -11.67 11.03 -1.21
N TYR A 199 -11.58 10.04 -2.09
CA TYR A 199 -10.32 9.64 -2.73
C TYR A 199 -9.79 10.69 -3.70
N GLY A 200 -10.63 11.60 -4.19
CA GLY A 200 -10.16 12.87 -4.76
C GLY A 200 -9.76 12.87 -6.25
N ARG A 201 -10.20 11.90 -7.06
CA ARG A 201 -9.88 11.89 -8.51
C ARG A 201 -10.34 13.14 -9.27
N LEU A 202 -11.41 13.78 -8.79
CA LEU A 202 -11.98 15.03 -9.33
C LEU A 202 -11.80 16.23 -8.39
N SER A 203 -11.01 16.09 -7.32
CA SER A 203 -10.80 17.13 -6.33
C SER A 203 -9.51 17.92 -6.58
N HIS A 204 -9.42 19.05 -5.91
CA HIS A 204 -8.27 19.96 -5.94
C HIS A 204 -7.32 19.70 -4.76
N GLY A 205 -6.95 18.42 -4.56
CA GLY A 205 -6.09 17.97 -3.44
C GLY A 205 -4.59 18.05 -3.71
N LEU A 206 -3.80 17.42 -2.84
CA LEU A 206 -2.33 17.39 -2.92
C LEU A 206 -1.81 16.81 -4.24
N HIS A 207 -2.41 15.71 -4.73
CA HIS A 207 -2.07 15.09 -6.02
C HIS A 207 -2.24 16.05 -7.19
N PHE A 208 -3.40 16.72 -7.26
CA PHE A 208 -3.69 17.73 -8.27
C PHE A 208 -2.67 18.87 -8.18
N GLY A 209 -2.45 19.38 -6.97
CA GLY A 209 -1.51 20.46 -6.69
C GLY A 209 -0.10 20.15 -7.19
N LYS A 210 0.41 18.94 -6.92
CA LYS A 210 1.75 18.52 -7.35
C LYS A 210 1.88 18.50 -8.87
N ILE A 211 0.93 17.89 -9.59
CA ILE A 211 0.95 17.86 -11.06
C ILE A 211 0.84 19.28 -11.64
N ALA A 212 -0.09 20.09 -11.10
CA ALA A 212 -0.30 21.46 -11.53
C ALA A 212 0.96 22.32 -11.35
N ASN A 213 1.63 22.23 -10.19
CA ASN A 213 2.88 22.93 -9.92
C ASN A 213 4.01 22.46 -10.83
N THR A 214 4.13 21.15 -11.05
CA THR A 214 5.14 20.56 -11.95
C THR A 214 4.99 21.11 -13.38
N ILE A 215 3.78 21.09 -13.94
CA ILE A 215 3.52 21.62 -15.28
C ILE A 215 3.70 23.15 -15.32
N LYS A 216 3.30 23.86 -14.26
CA LYS A 216 3.49 25.31 -14.14
C LYS A 216 4.98 25.67 -14.20
N THR A 217 5.82 24.99 -13.43
CA THR A 217 7.28 25.16 -13.42
C THR A 217 7.88 24.84 -14.79
N LEU A 218 7.51 23.70 -15.38
CA LEU A 218 7.93 23.30 -16.72
C LEU A 218 7.59 24.38 -17.77
N SER A 219 6.39 24.96 -17.69
CA SER A 219 5.95 26.03 -18.60
C SER A 219 6.69 27.35 -18.38
N GLY A 220 7.31 27.55 -17.22
CA GLY A 220 8.10 28.74 -16.87
C GLY A 220 9.54 28.71 -17.38
N ALA A 221 10.05 27.54 -17.82
CA ALA A 221 11.46 27.38 -18.19
C ALA A 221 11.94 28.34 -19.30
N TYR A 222 11.05 28.79 -20.19
CA TYR A 222 11.36 29.68 -21.31
C TYR A 222 10.52 30.98 -21.31
N GLY A 223 10.06 31.44 -20.15
CA GLY A 223 9.34 32.70 -20.02
C GLY A 223 8.32 32.71 -18.88
N LYS A 224 7.30 33.57 -18.96
CA LYS A 224 6.28 33.61 -17.90
C LYS A 224 5.51 32.27 -17.86
N PRO A 225 5.37 31.62 -16.68
CA PRO A 225 4.66 30.35 -16.55
C PRO A 225 3.18 30.50 -16.92
N LEU A 226 2.55 29.40 -17.33
CA LEU A 226 1.11 29.35 -17.53
C LEU A 226 0.39 29.60 -16.19
N PRO A 227 -0.76 30.30 -16.17
CA PRO A 227 -1.53 30.57 -14.96
C PRO A 227 -2.31 29.32 -14.51
N ILE A 228 -1.61 28.21 -14.31
CA ILE A 228 -2.16 26.96 -13.78
C ILE A 228 -2.16 27.06 -12.26
N GLY A 229 -3.29 26.76 -11.64
CA GLY A 229 -3.46 26.72 -10.20
C GLY A 229 -4.69 25.92 -9.80
N PHE A 230 -4.98 25.92 -8.50
CA PHE A 230 -6.17 25.30 -7.93
C PHE A 230 -7.46 25.97 -8.42
N GLY A 231 -7.46 27.30 -8.50
CA GLY A 231 -8.50 28.10 -9.14
C GLY A 231 -8.02 28.75 -10.44
N HIS A 232 -8.91 29.53 -11.05
CA HIS A 232 -8.65 30.26 -12.29
C HIS A 232 -8.71 31.77 -12.05
N PRO A 233 -7.71 32.54 -12.52
CA PRO A 233 -7.76 34.00 -12.46
C PRO A 233 -8.82 34.48 -13.45
N LEU A 234 -10.01 34.80 -12.96
CA LEU A 234 -11.05 35.39 -13.78
C LEU A 234 -10.86 36.91 -13.84
N PRO A 235 -10.86 37.52 -15.03
CA PRO A 235 -10.60 38.96 -15.19
C PRO A 235 -11.69 39.86 -14.57
N TYR A 236 -12.82 39.32 -14.13
CA TYR A 236 -14.02 40.10 -13.75
C TYR A 236 -14.45 40.02 -12.28
N ARG A 237 -13.56 39.60 -11.38
CA ARG A 237 -13.91 39.34 -9.96
C ARG A 237 -14.15 40.56 -9.07
N SER A 238 -14.07 41.78 -9.60
CA SER A 238 -13.67 42.95 -8.77
C SER A 238 -14.75 43.99 -8.46
N TYR A 239 -16.05 43.76 -8.71
CA TYR A 239 -17.05 44.75 -8.24
C TYR A 239 -18.42 44.17 -7.89
N TYR A 240 -18.94 43.22 -8.67
CA TYR A 240 -20.32 42.73 -8.45
C TYR A 240 -20.44 41.70 -7.31
N ASP A 241 -19.42 40.86 -7.12
CA ASP A 241 -19.43 39.81 -6.07
C ASP A 241 -19.30 40.38 -4.65
N GLU A 242 -18.71 41.57 -4.49
CA GLU A 242 -18.51 42.20 -3.17
C GLU A 242 -19.83 42.73 -2.57
N TYR A 243 -20.76 43.18 -3.43
CA TYR A 243 -22.08 43.67 -3.00
C TYR A 243 -23.18 42.59 -3.04
N HIS A 244 -22.92 41.46 -3.69
CA HIS A 244 -23.85 40.35 -3.79
C HIS A 244 -23.16 39.05 -3.36
N PRO A 245 -22.99 38.82 -2.05
CA PRO A 245 -22.44 37.57 -1.55
C PRO A 245 -23.23 36.42 -2.17
N ARG A 246 -22.50 35.55 -2.89
CA ARG A 246 -23.13 34.49 -3.66
C ARG A 246 -23.95 33.63 -2.71
N PRO A 247 -25.23 33.35 -3.04
CA PRO A 247 -25.95 32.33 -2.29
C PRO A 247 -25.16 31.04 -2.41
N PRO A 248 -24.95 30.30 -1.30
CA PRO A 248 -24.26 29.02 -1.34
C PRO A 248 -24.93 28.14 -2.40
N PRO A 249 -24.14 27.33 -3.14
CA PRO A 249 -24.67 26.51 -4.21
C PRO A 249 -25.90 25.74 -3.72
N ARG A 250 -27.06 26.00 -4.33
CA ARG A 250 -28.36 25.42 -3.89
C ARG A 250 -28.41 23.89 -3.98
N HIS A 251 -27.43 23.28 -4.63
CA HIS A 251 -27.31 21.85 -4.77
C HIS A 251 -25.90 21.40 -4.38
N PRO A 252 -25.78 20.28 -3.64
CA PRO A 252 -24.48 19.70 -3.37
C PRO A 252 -23.76 19.39 -4.69
N PRO A 253 -22.42 19.49 -4.71
CA PRO A 253 -21.63 19.10 -5.87
C PRO A 253 -21.96 17.65 -6.23
N LYS A 254 -22.12 17.37 -7.52
CA LYS A 254 -22.41 16.01 -7.97
C LYS A 254 -21.11 15.22 -7.96
N TRP A 255 -21.11 14.06 -7.30
CA TRP A 255 -19.93 13.20 -7.13
C TRP A 255 -19.21 12.84 -8.45
N PHE A 256 -19.91 12.84 -9.58
CA PHE A 256 -19.36 12.42 -10.87
C PHE A 256 -18.71 13.53 -11.70
N ARG A 257 -18.63 14.78 -11.18
CA ARG A 257 -18.08 15.92 -11.94
C ARG A 257 -17.31 16.90 -11.06
N SER A 258 -16.22 17.45 -11.59
CA SER A 258 -15.55 18.60 -11.00
C SER A 258 -16.24 19.90 -11.41
N TYR A 259 -16.34 20.84 -10.48
CA TYR A 259 -16.64 22.24 -10.80
C TYR A 259 -15.43 23.07 -10.41
N CYS A 260 -14.70 23.55 -11.41
CA CYS A 260 -13.43 24.24 -11.19
C CYS A 260 -13.69 25.74 -11.06
N PHE A 261 -13.97 26.15 -9.82
CA PHE A 261 -14.24 27.54 -9.46
C PHE A 261 -12.98 28.40 -9.47
N SER A 262 -13.17 29.71 -9.38
CA SER A 262 -12.07 30.68 -9.33
C SER A 262 -11.45 30.86 -7.94
N ASP A 263 -12.18 30.55 -6.87
CA ASP A 263 -11.81 30.68 -5.45
C ASP A 263 -11.44 29.37 -4.77
N VAL A 264 -10.95 28.39 -5.52
CA VAL A 264 -10.49 27.15 -4.87
C VAL A 264 -9.33 27.49 -3.92
N PRO A 265 -9.41 27.11 -2.63
CA PRO A 265 -8.33 27.33 -1.68
C PRO A 265 -7.01 26.75 -2.18
N VAL A 266 -5.93 27.49 -1.97
CA VAL A 266 -4.58 27.06 -2.37
C VAL A 266 -3.95 26.29 -1.22
N ILE A 267 -3.40 25.13 -1.53
CA ILE A 267 -2.56 24.36 -0.60
C ILE A 267 -1.12 24.90 -0.70
N PRO A 268 -0.42 25.15 0.43
CA PRO A 268 0.98 25.56 0.42
C PRO A 268 1.88 24.60 -0.37
N GLU A 269 2.85 25.14 -1.10
CA GLU A 269 3.76 24.33 -1.93
C GLU A 269 4.65 23.40 -1.09
N ALA A 270 5.04 23.83 0.12
CA ALA A 270 5.81 23.00 1.05
C ALA A 270 5.04 21.72 1.40
N ASP A 271 3.77 21.84 1.78
CA ASP A 271 2.91 20.70 2.13
C ASP A 271 2.73 19.72 0.95
N ILE A 272 2.63 20.25 -0.28
CA ILE A 272 2.54 19.45 -1.51
C ILE A 272 3.84 18.67 -1.75
N GLU A 273 5.00 19.30 -1.57
CA GLU A 273 6.30 18.67 -1.77
C GLU A 273 6.60 17.64 -0.69
N ASP A 274 6.28 17.93 0.57
CA ASP A 274 6.49 17.01 1.69
C ASP A 274 5.61 15.76 1.51
N PHE A 275 4.34 15.93 1.14
CA PHE A 275 3.46 14.82 0.75
C PHE A 275 4.03 14.02 -0.43
N TYR A 276 4.44 14.70 -1.50
CA TYR A 276 4.93 14.00 -2.69
C TYR A 276 6.16 13.14 -2.37
N ARG A 277 7.11 13.67 -1.60
CA ARG A 277 8.34 12.96 -1.22
C ARG A 277 8.09 11.76 -0.33
N SER A 278 7.17 11.86 0.62
CA SER A 278 6.90 10.78 1.57
C SER A 278 5.96 9.71 1.01
N ALA A 279 5.00 10.10 0.17
CA ALA A 279 3.92 9.23 -0.27
C ALA A 279 4.05 8.78 -1.72
N CYS A 280 4.30 9.71 -2.65
CA CYS A 280 4.22 9.42 -4.08
C CYS A 280 5.56 8.94 -4.66
N ALA A 281 6.61 9.73 -4.50
CA ALA A 281 7.92 9.48 -5.12
C ALA A 281 8.48 8.07 -4.83
N PRO A 282 8.38 7.51 -3.60
CA PRO A 282 8.91 6.19 -3.31
C PRO A 282 8.26 5.07 -4.14
N LEU A 283 7.03 5.26 -4.63
CA LEU A 283 6.31 4.24 -5.42
C LEU A 283 6.97 3.89 -6.76
N LEU A 284 7.88 4.74 -7.26
CA LEU A 284 8.64 4.47 -8.48
C LEU A 284 9.64 3.33 -8.29
N ASP A 285 10.16 3.17 -7.07
CA ASP A 285 11.18 2.16 -6.72
C ASP A 285 10.58 0.92 -6.02
N LEU A 286 9.29 0.98 -5.66
CA LEU A 286 8.60 -0.09 -4.95
C LEU A 286 7.88 -1.09 -5.88
N PRO A 287 7.54 -2.30 -5.40
CA PRO A 287 6.89 -3.33 -6.21
C PRO A 287 5.56 -2.90 -6.85
N GLU A 288 5.23 -3.44 -8.03
CA GLU A 288 4.00 -3.07 -8.77
C GLU A 288 2.70 -3.28 -7.95
N THR A 289 2.71 -4.21 -6.99
CA THR A 289 1.63 -4.46 -6.04
C THR A 289 1.23 -3.21 -5.25
N VAL A 290 2.17 -2.33 -4.89
CA VAL A 290 1.86 -1.10 -4.15
C VAL A 290 1.22 -0.02 -5.03
N GLN A 291 1.42 -0.10 -6.35
CA GLN A 291 0.91 0.83 -7.36
C GLN A 291 -0.57 0.57 -7.70
N LYS A 292 -1.12 -0.57 -7.27
CA LYS A 292 -2.49 -0.99 -7.53
C LYS A 292 -3.50 -0.20 -6.69
N PRO A 293 -4.77 -0.13 -7.14
CA PRO A 293 -5.83 0.59 -6.45
C PRO A 293 -6.36 -0.17 -5.22
N THR A 294 -5.86 -1.37 -4.95
CA THR A 294 -6.24 -2.18 -3.78
C THR A 294 -5.12 -2.24 -2.77
N VAL A 295 -5.49 -2.37 -1.50
CA VAL A 295 -4.59 -2.53 -0.37
C VAL A 295 -5.13 -3.58 0.60
N LEU A 296 -4.28 -4.18 1.41
CA LEU A 296 -4.71 -5.07 2.49
C LEU A 296 -4.94 -4.26 3.76
N ILE A 297 -6.03 -4.52 4.47
CA ILE A 297 -6.29 -3.97 5.80
C ILE A 297 -6.48 -5.12 6.79
N TYR A 298 -6.13 -4.87 8.06
CA TYR A 298 -6.32 -5.85 9.12
C TYR A 298 -7.74 -5.78 9.69
N ASN A 299 -8.47 -6.90 9.61
CA ASN A 299 -9.78 -7.03 10.23
C ASN A 299 -9.64 -7.67 11.62
N HIS A 300 -9.60 -6.84 12.66
CA HIS A 300 -9.46 -7.29 14.05
C HIS A 300 -10.56 -8.27 14.52
N ARG A 301 -11.74 -8.26 13.90
CA ARG A 301 -12.84 -9.17 14.28
C ARG A 301 -12.67 -10.58 13.73
N ARG A 302 -12.01 -10.70 12.58
CA ARG A 302 -11.79 -11.97 11.87
C ARG A 302 -10.36 -12.46 11.97
N HIS A 303 -9.46 -11.64 12.52
CA HIS A 303 -8.03 -11.89 12.59
C HIS A 303 -7.45 -12.30 11.23
N ASN A 304 -7.79 -11.54 10.19
CA ASN A 304 -7.32 -11.77 8.82
C ASN A 304 -7.04 -10.46 8.07
N LEU A 305 -6.31 -10.58 6.96
CA LEU A 305 -6.11 -9.48 6.02
C LEU A 305 -7.22 -9.51 4.98
N GLU A 306 -7.90 -8.38 4.80
CA GLU A 306 -8.94 -8.19 3.79
C GLU A 306 -8.43 -7.24 2.71
N GLN A 307 -8.59 -7.64 1.45
CA GLN A 307 -8.24 -6.78 0.31
C GLN A 307 -9.39 -5.82 0.04
N VAL A 308 -9.11 -4.52 0.13
CA VAL A 308 -10.08 -3.46 -0.12
C VAL A 308 -9.57 -2.51 -1.19
N HIS A 309 -10.48 -1.73 -1.77
CA HIS A 309 -10.11 -0.65 -2.68
C HIS A 309 -9.66 0.57 -1.85
N ARG A 310 -8.59 1.25 -2.26
CA ARG A 310 -8.01 2.42 -1.56
C ARG A 310 -8.97 3.62 -1.48
N ALA A 311 -9.97 3.66 -2.36
CA ALA A 311 -11.02 4.67 -2.33
C ALA A 311 -12.25 4.27 -1.51
N SER A 312 -12.26 3.08 -0.91
CA SER A 312 -13.36 2.63 -0.05
C SER A 312 -13.35 3.34 1.30
N ASP A 313 -14.50 3.35 1.95
CA ASP A 313 -14.70 3.86 3.31
C ASP A 313 -13.98 3.03 4.39
N LEU A 314 -13.53 1.82 4.05
CA LEU A 314 -12.76 0.95 4.93
C LEU A 314 -11.25 1.25 4.91
N ALA A 315 -10.76 1.94 3.88
CA ALA A 315 -9.37 2.32 3.75
C ALA A 315 -9.14 3.71 4.35
N THR A 316 -8.02 3.89 5.05
CA THR A 316 -7.62 5.21 5.55
C THR A 316 -7.04 6.03 4.39
N PRO A 317 -7.31 7.34 4.29
CA PRO A 317 -6.69 8.19 3.28
C PRO A 317 -5.15 8.10 3.30
N SER A 318 -4.53 8.26 2.12
CA SER A 318 -3.07 8.19 1.97
C SER A 318 -2.31 9.20 2.83
N THR A 319 -2.92 10.33 3.19
CA THR A 319 -2.32 11.36 4.04
C THR A 319 -2.24 10.96 5.51
N ASP A 320 -3.09 10.02 5.93
CA ASP A 320 -3.34 9.70 7.34
C ASP A 320 -2.99 8.23 7.61
N SER A 321 -2.24 7.57 6.72
CA SER A 321 -1.91 6.16 6.81
C SER A 321 -0.47 5.85 6.44
N VAL A 322 0.01 4.73 6.99
CA VAL A 322 1.29 4.11 6.64
C VAL A 322 1.03 2.70 6.10
N GLU A 323 2.01 2.15 5.39
CA GLU A 323 1.91 0.83 4.77
C GLU A 323 3.14 -0.03 5.08
N PHE A 324 2.89 -1.18 5.69
CA PHE A 324 3.88 -2.25 5.79
C PHE A 324 3.91 -3.04 4.49
N LEU A 325 5.10 -3.34 3.97
CA LEU A 325 5.28 -4.20 2.80
C LEU A 325 5.63 -5.60 3.29
N PHE A 326 4.62 -6.46 3.33
CA PHE A 326 4.74 -7.85 3.76
C PHE A 326 4.57 -8.78 2.55
N ASP A 327 5.58 -9.58 2.21
CA ASP A 327 5.65 -10.35 0.96
C ASP A 327 5.36 -9.49 -0.29
N ASP A 328 5.97 -8.30 -0.35
CA ASP A 328 5.73 -7.25 -1.34
C ASP A 328 4.28 -6.75 -1.42
N LYS A 329 3.39 -7.13 -0.51
CA LYS A 329 2.00 -6.67 -0.50
C LYS A 329 1.83 -5.51 0.49
N PRO A 330 1.17 -4.42 0.09
CA PRO A 330 0.91 -3.32 1.00
C PRO A 330 -0.17 -3.68 2.01
N VAL A 331 0.14 -3.52 3.30
CA VAL A 331 -0.78 -3.63 4.43
C VAL A 331 -0.90 -2.27 5.09
N GLN A 332 -2.06 -1.63 4.93
CA GLN A 332 -2.33 -0.28 5.40
C GLN A 332 -2.72 -0.27 6.88
N ILE A 333 -2.17 0.69 7.61
CA ILE A 333 -2.52 1.00 9.00
C ILE A 333 -2.75 2.51 9.13
N SER A 334 -3.76 2.89 9.91
CA SER A 334 -4.01 4.30 10.23
C SER A 334 -2.84 4.89 11.04
N GLY A 335 -2.46 6.14 10.74
CA GLY A 335 -1.45 6.89 11.50
C GLY A 335 -1.78 6.95 12.99
N ASP A 336 -3.04 7.17 13.32
CA ASP A 336 -3.51 7.24 14.72
C ASP A 336 -3.21 5.97 15.54
N LEU A 337 -3.14 4.80 14.89
CA LEU A 337 -2.86 3.53 15.58
C LEU A 337 -1.37 3.36 15.89
N ILE A 338 -0.49 3.83 15.00
CA ILE A 338 0.96 3.78 15.22
C ILE A 338 1.45 4.89 16.15
N ASP A 339 0.66 5.95 16.35
CA ASP A 339 1.01 7.08 17.22
C ASP A 339 1.19 6.68 18.69
N ASN A 340 0.56 5.57 19.11
CA ASN A 340 0.76 4.97 20.44
C ASN A 340 2.12 4.26 20.58
N TYR A 341 2.80 3.98 19.46
CA TYR A 341 4.05 3.22 19.38
C TYR A 341 5.14 4.10 18.76
N LEU A 342 5.80 4.91 19.60
CA LEU A 342 6.80 5.90 19.20
C LEU A 342 7.93 5.33 18.33
N CYS A 343 8.39 4.11 18.57
CA CYS A 343 9.47 3.51 17.78
C CYS A 343 8.98 3.05 16.41
N VAL A 344 7.75 2.53 16.34
CA VAL A 344 7.08 2.22 15.07
C VAL A 344 6.93 3.48 14.23
N ARG A 345 6.38 4.56 14.81
CA ARG A 345 6.27 5.87 14.13
C ARG A 345 7.62 6.40 13.68
N ARG A 346 8.63 6.35 14.55
CA ARG A 346 9.99 6.82 14.25
C ARG A 346 10.60 6.08 13.06
N ALA A 347 10.30 4.80 12.85
CA ALA A 347 10.81 4.07 11.69
C ALA A 347 10.34 4.67 10.36
N PHE A 348 9.06 5.07 10.26
CA PHE A 348 8.53 5.77 9.08
C PHE A 348 9.13 7.18 8.94
N ASP A 349 9.22 7.93 10.05
CA ASP A 349 9.78 9.28 10.07
C ASP A 349 11.26 9.32 9.65
N CYS A 350 12.07 8.38 10.15
CA CYS A 350 13.48 8.23 9.80
C CYS A 350 13.67 7.90 8.31
N GLY A 351 12.82 7.04 7.76
CA GLY A 351 12.80 6.74 6.34
C GLY A 351 12.25 7.87 5.47
N LYS A 352 11.59 8.88 6.07
CA LYS A 352 10.83 9.93 5.37
C LYS A 352 9.89 9.36 4.32
N THR A 353 9.29 8.22 4.62
CA THR A 353 8.45 7.43 3.72
C THR A 353 7.29 6.86 4.49
N ARG A 354 6.14 6.71 3.83
CA ARG A 354 5.00 5.98 4.41
C ARG A 354 5.10 4.46 4.29
N PHE A 355 6.14 3.95 3.64
CA PHE A 355 6.30 2.52 3.36
C PHE A 355 7.44 1.92 4.17
N LEU A 356 7.18 0.80 4.84
CA LEU A 356 8.20 0.08 5.59
C LEU A 356 8.21 -1.39 5.19
N LYS A 357 9.36 -1.87 4.68
CA LYS A 357 9.53 -3.29 4.33
C LYS A 357 9.62 -4.12 5.62
N VAL A 358 8.80 -5.17 5.69
CA VAL A 358 8.89 -6.17 6.76
C VAL A 358 10.00 -7.17 6.39
N PRO A 359 10.92 -7.52 7.31
CA PRO A 359 11.94 -8.54 7.07
C PRO A 359 11.34 -9.88 6.64
N GLU A 360 12.03 -10.60 5.77
CA GLU A 360 11.54 -11.86 5.17
C GLU A 360 11.52 -13.01 6.19
N GLU A 361 12.26 -12.86 7.27
CA GLU A 361 12.33 -13.76 8.43
C GLU A 361 11.06 -13.69 9.29
N VAL A 362 10.30 -12.60 9.21
CA VAL A 362 9.06 -12.41 9.98
C VAL A 362 7.97 -13.27 9.37
N SER A 363 7.54 -14.29 10.11
CA SER A 363 6.44 -15.15 9.67
C SER A 363 5.11 -14.38 9.57
N LYS A 364 4.20 -14.85 8.70
CA LYS A 364 2.84 -14.30 8.60
C LYS A 364 2.12 -14.29 9.94
N GLU A 365 2.26 -15.34 10.73
CA GLU A 365 1.64 -15.43 12.06
C GLU A 365 2.13 -14.30 12.98
N THR A 366 3.45 -14.11 13.06
CA THR A 366 4.08 -13.03 13.85
C THR A 366 3.67 -11.64 13.37
N PHE A 367 3.61 -11.44 12.05
CA PHE A 367 3.16 -10.17 11.49
C PHE A 367 1.68 -9.91 11.82
N MET A 368 0.82 -10.93 11.77
CA MET A 368 -0.58 -10.81 12.20
C MET A 368 -0.71 -10.47 13.68
N THR A 369 0.15 -11.03 14.55
CA THR A 369 0.23 -10.65 15.97
C THR A 369 0.62 -9.18 16.15
N LEU A 370 1.59 -8.69 15.38
CA LEU A 370 1.95 -7.26 15.38
C LEU A 370 0.75 -6.38 14.98
N LEU A 371 0.04 -6.76 13.92
CA LEU A 371 -1.16 -6.02 13.49
C LEU A 371 -2.26 -6.03 14.56
N GLU A 372 -2.47 -7.16 15.24
CA GLU A 372 -3.41 -7.27 16.35
C GLU A 372 -3.05 -6.31 17.50
N LEU A 373 -1.76 -6.28 17.88
CA LEU A 373 -1.24 -5.35 18.89
C LEU A 373 -1.53 -3.91 18.52
N LEU A 374 -1.14 -3.49 17.30
CA LEU A 374 -1.34 -2.10 16.85
C LEU A 374 -2.82 -1.68 16.80
N HIS A 375 -3.75 -2.62 16.60
CA HIS A 375 -5.17 -2.30 16.51
C HIS A 375 -5.93 -2.41 17.84
N THR A 376 -5.42 -3.17 18.81
CA THR A 376 -6.17 -3.51 20.02
C THR A 376 -5.41 -3.25 21.33
N ASP A 377 -4.16 -2.77 21.23
CA ASP A 377 -3.20 -2.63 22.34
C ASP A 377 -2.96 -3.93 23.13
N ASN A 378 -3.29 -5.07 22.52
CA ASN A 378 -3.03 -6.40 23.04
C ASN A 378 -2.96 -7.41 21.89
N TYR A 379 -2.57 -8.65 22.16
CA TYR A 379 -2.58 -9.70 21.14
C TYR A 379 -2.82 -11.08 21.74
N SER A 380 -3.32 -11.96 20.88
CA SER A 380 -3.64 -13.35 21.18
C SER A 380 -2.37 -14.22 21.18
N PRO A 381 -2.33 -15.31 21.96
CA PRO A 381 -3.36 -15.75 22.89
C PRO A 381 -3.40 -14.91 24.19
N ASP A 382 -4.56 -14.87 24.85
CA ASP A 382 -4.72 -14.20 26.16
C ASP A 382 -3.96 -14.95 27.25
N ILE A 383 -2.97 -14.30 27.86
CA ILE A 383 -2.10 -14.91 28.89
C ILE A 383 -2.75 -15.06 30.26
N GLN A 384 -3.97 -14.56 30.49
CA GLN A 384 -4.65 -14.72 31.79
C GLN A 384 -4.59 -16.15 32.37
N PRO A 385 -4.81 -17.24 31.60
CA PRO A 385 -4.76 -18.62 32.10
C PRO A 385 -3.39 -19.05 32.62
N VAL A 386 -2.31 -18.39 32.19
CA VAL A 386 -0.93 -18.70 32.58
C VAL A 386 -0.35 -17.64 33.53
N THR A 387 -1.14 -16.65 33.94
CA THR A 387 -0.75 -15.62 34.92
C THR A 387 -1.34 -15.93 36.31
N ALA A 388 -0.72 -15.41 37.38
CA ALA A 388 -1.28 -15.50 38.72
C ALA A 388 -0.97 -14.23 39.53
N SER A 389 -1.96 -13.71 40.26
CA SER A 389 -1.81 -12.48 41.05
C SER A 389 -0.65 -12.59 42.05
N GLY A 390 0.29 -11.65 41.98
CA GLY A 390 1.47 -11.61 42.84
C GLY A 390 2.60 -12.55 42.43
N LYS A 391 2.44 -13.31 41.34
CA LYS A 391 3.45 -14.22 40.80
C LYS A 391 3.97 -13.70 39.48
N ASN A 392 5.27 -13.42 39.43
CA ASN A 392 5.94 -12.83 38.26
C ASN A 392 7.26 -13.54 37.98
N GLY A 393 7.76 -13.35 36.77
CA GLY A 393 9.02 -13.90 36.29
C GLY A 393 8.79 -15.09 35.38
N PRO A 394 9.85 -15.61 34.72
CA PRO A 394 9.69 -16.69 33.76
C PRO A 394 8.94 -17.89 34.35
N PRO A 395 8.14 -18.60 33.54
CA PRO A 395 7.24 -19.61 34.05
C PRO A 395 7.96 -20.89 34.50
N ILE A 396 7.32 -21.65 35.39
CA ILE A 396 7.69 -23.04 35.66
C ILE A 396 7.10 -23.97 34.59
N ILE A 397 7.85 -25.01 34.22
CA ILE A 397 7.37 -26.05 33.30
C ILE A 397 6.37 -26.95 34.05
N GLU A 398 5.13 -26.96 33.60
CA GLU A 398 4.08 -27.89 34.05
C GLU A 398 3.89 -29.01 33.02
N ALA A 399 2.88 -29.86 33.22
CA ALA A 399 2.54 -30.89 32.25
C ALA A 399 2.26 -30.26 30.87
N VAL A 400 2.96 -30.76 29.85
CA VAL A 400 2.81 -30.28 28.47
C VAL A 400 1.48 -30.74 27.89
N HIS A 401 0.79 -29.84 27.20
CA HIS A 401 -0.48 -30.12 26.53
C HIS A 401 -0.35 -29.74 25.05
N GLU A 402 -0.60 -30.70 24.15
CA GLU A 402 -0.54 -30.46 22.71
C GLU A 402 -1.54 -29.39 22.24
N ASP A 403 -2.68 -29.28 22.93
CA ASP A 403 -3.72 -28.28 22.67
C ASP A 403 -3.46 -26.92 23.36
N SER A 404 -2.32 -26.76 24.06
CA SER A 404 -2.01 -25.49 24.72
C SER A 404 -1.72 -24.40 23.69
N PRO A 405 -2.32 -23.20 23.81
CA PRO A 405 -1.95 -22.07 22.97
C PRO A 405 -0.46 -21.71 23.11
N PRO A 406 0.20 -21.24 22.04
CA PRO A 406 1.63 -20.95 22.03
C PRO A 406 1.97 -19.60 22.69
N TYR A 407 1.72 -19.45 24.00
CA TYR A 407 1.92 -18.19 24.74
C TYR A 407 3.35 -17.62 24.63
N LEU A 408 4.34 -18.37 25.12
CA LEU A 408 5.76 -18.02 25.11
C LEU A 408 6.31 -17.91 23.70
N LEU A 409 5.96 -18.85 22.82
CA LEU A 409 6.46 -18.84 21.46
C LEU A 409 6.00 -17.60 20.68
N THR A 410 4.75 -17.17 20.90
CA THR A 410 4.20 -15.95 20.28
C THR A 410 4.96 -14.71 20.76
N ASP A 411 5.14 -14.57 22.08
CA ASP A 411 5.82 -13.41 22.66
C ASP A 411 7.32 -13.36 22.24
N ILE A 412 8.04 -14.50 22.20
CA ILE A 412 9.44 -14.56 21.74
C ILE A 412 9.55 -14.16 20.27
N ARG A 413 8.65 -14.66 19.41
CA ARG A 413 8.65 -14.34 17.98
C ARG A 413 8.36 -12.86 17.74
N LEU A 414 7.38 -12.30 18.45
CA LEU A 414 7.06 -10.88 18.34
C LEU A 414 8.23 -10.02 18.84
N PHE A 415 8.87 -10.39 19.95
CA PHE A 415 10.06 -9.70 20.45
C PHE A 415 11.18 -9.69 19.41
N LYS A 416 11.47 -10.83 18.77
CA LYS A 416 12.52 -10.92 17.75
C LYS A 416 12.18 -10.07 16.52
N ALA A 417 10.96 -10.17 16.00
CA ALA A 417 10.50 -9.35 14.88
C ALA A 417 10.56 -7.85 15.20
N ALA A 418 10.16 -7.45 16.41
CA ALA A 418 10.27 -6.08 16.87
C ALA A 418 11.73 -5.62 16.95
N GLY A 419 12.65 -6.47 17.43
CA GLY A 419 14.08 -6.18 17.44
C GLY A 419 14.66 -5.97 16.04
N GLU A 420 14.28 -6.80 15.07
CA GLU A 420 14.71 -6.66 13.67
C GLU A 420 14.17 -5.39 13.00
N MET A 421 12.97 -4.95 13.40
CA MET A 421 12.34 -3.72 12.90
C MET A 421 12.67 -2.47 13.73
N CYS A 422 13.48 -2.60 14.78
CA CYS A 422 13.81 -1.53 15.74
C CYS A 422 12.58 -0.91 16.46
N PHE A 423 11.60 -1.74 16.81
CA PHE A 423 10.39 -1.37 17.54
C PHE A 423 10.53 -1.65 19.04
N ASP A 424 11.33 -0.83 19.73
CA ASP A 424 11.66 -1.07 21.16
C ASP A 424 10.43 -1.03 22.09
N ASP A 425 9.39 -0.28 21.73
CA ASP A 425 8.10 -0.28 22.43
C ASP A 425 7.37 -1.63 22.32
N VAL A 426 7.25 -2.18 21.10
CA VAL A 426 6.67 -3.51 20.85
C VAL A 426 7.51 -4.60 21.52
N LYS A 427 8.84 -4.47 21.47
CA LYS A 427 9.79 -5.35 22.16
C LYS A 427 9.52 -5.33 23.67
N GLY A 428 9.32 -4.15 24.26
CA GLY A 428 8.96 -3.98 25.65
C GLY A 428 7.65 -4.68 26.03
N VAL A 429 6.60 -4.50 25.22
CA VAL A 429 5.30 -5.16 25.44
C VAL A 429 5.43 -6.69 25.43
N ALA A 430 6.14 -7.25 24.45
CA ALA A 430 6.37 -8.69 24.36
C ALA A 430 7.18 -9.22 25.55
N LEU A 431 8.19 -8.47 26.00
CA LEU A 431 9.01 -8.83 27.16
C LEU A 431 8.22 -8.77 28.48
N ASP A 432 7.37 -7.78 28.65
CA ASP A 432 6.51 -7.67 29.82
C ASP A 432 5.49 -8.81 29.89
N ARG A 433 4.91 -9.20 28.75
CA ARG A 433 4.09 -10.41 28.66
C ARG A 433 4.86 -11.67 29.02
N LEU A 434 6.08 -11.86 28.51
CA LEU A 434 6.97 -12.97 28.90
C LEU A 434 7.28 -13.00 30.41
N ARG A 435 7.35 -11.84 31.06
CA ARG A 435 7.62 -11.72 32.51
C ARG A 435 6.37 -11.91 33.36
N ALA A 436 5.18 -11.80 32.79
CA ALA A 436 3.90 -11.96 33.50
C ALA A 436 3.45 -13.43 33.60
N GLN A 437 3.97 -14.32 32.75
CA GLN A 437 3.58 -15.74 32.72
C GLN A 437 4.22 -16.52 33.88
N TYR A 438 3.40 -17.17 34.71
CA TYR A 438 3.83 -17.94 35.88
C TYR A 438 4.04 -19.44 35.60
N ILE A 439 3.25 -20.02 34.69
CA ILE A 439 3.32 -21.42 34.29
C ILE A 439 3.38 -21.54 32.77
N THR A 440 3.95 -22.63 32.25
CA THR A 440 3.86 -22.96 30.84
C THR A 440 3.53 -24.43 30.64
N HIS A 441 2.65 -24.67 29.66
CA HIS A 441 2.27 -25.99 29.17
C HIS A 441 2.77 -26.23 27.74
N GLU A 442 3.52 -25.27 27.18
CA GLU A 442 4.16 -25.42 25.88
C GLU A 442 5.37 -26.36 25.98
N ASP A 443 5.77 -26.92 24.84
CA ASP A 443 7.00 -27.68 24.75
C ASP A 443 8.23 -26.77 24.98
N PRO A 444 8.94 -26.92 26.12
CA PRO A 444 10.02 -26.00 26.50
C PRO A 444 11.22 -26.11 25.56
N ILE A 445 11.39 -27.24 24.84
CA ILE A 445 12.46 -27.37 23.84
C ILE A 445 12.17 -26.48 22.63
N THR A 446 10.91 -26.40 22.21
CA THR A 446 10.49 -25.54 21.10
C THR A 446 10.66 -24.06 21.47
N VAL A 447 10.33 -23.69 22.71
CA VAL A 447 10.56 -22.33 23.25
C VAL A 447 12.04 -21.97 23.28
N LEU A 448 12.90 -22.84 23.83
CA LEU A 448 14.35 -22.59 23.88
C LEU A 448 14.97 -22.54 22.48
N LYS A 449 14.51 -23.39 21.56
CA LYS A 449 14.93 -23.34 20.16
C LYS A 449 14.56 -22.00 19.53
N ALA A 450 13.32 -21.55 19.68
CA ALA A 450 12.89 -20.25 19.18
C ALA A 450 13.67 -19.07 19.78
N LEU A 451 14.11 -19.17 21.04
CA LEU A 451 14.91 -18.15 21.71
C LEU A 451 16.36 -18.12 21.19
N TYR A 452 17.02 -19.28 21.13
CA TYR A 452 18.47 -19.39 20.90
C TYR A 452 18.90 -19.71 19.46
N GLU A 453 17.98 -20.14 18.60
CA GLU A 453 18.27 -20.38 17.18
C GLU A 453 18.24 -19.05 16.39
N GLY A 454 19.05 -18.98 15.32
CA GLY A 454 19.15 -17.81 14.45
C GLY A 454 20.28 -16.82 14.77
N GLY A 455 21.10 -17.08 15.79
CA GLY A 455 22.24 -16.23 16.14
C GLY A 455 22.37 -15.97 17.64
N GLU A 456 23.15 -14.95 18.02
CA GLU A 456 23.27 -14.51 19.40
C GLU A 456 21.96 -13.83 19.84
N PRO A 457 21.25 -14.33 20.85
CA PRO A 457 19.98 -13.72 21.24
C PRO A 457 20.18 -12.39 21.95
N ASP A 458 19.15 -11.54 21.88
CA ASP A 458 19.12 -10.27 22.59
C ASP A 458 19.41 -10.46 24.10
N PRO A 459 20.22 -9.58 24.72
CA PRO A 459 20.60 -9.71 26.12
C PRO A 459 19.42 -9.86 27.10
N GLU A 460 18.28 -9.21 26.83
CA GLU A 460 17.09 -9.30 27.68
C GLU A 460 16.41 -10.68 27.56
N LEU A 461 16.32 -11.23 26.35
CA LEU A 461 15.83 -12.60 26.14
C LEU A 461 16.79 -13.63 26.73
N ARG A 462 18.11 -13.43 26.64
CA ARG A 462 19.08 -14.32 27.29
C ARG A 462 18.93 -14.29 28.81
N ASP A 463 18.73 -13.11 29.38
CA ASP A 463 18.51 -12.97 30.81
C ASP A 463 17.22 -13.65 31.26
N TRP A 464 16.14 -13.45 30.51
CA TRP A 464 14.89 -14.17 30.72
C TRP A 464 15.09 -15.69 30.60
N GLY A 465 15.83 -16.16 29.58
CA GLY A 465 16.12 -17.57 29.35
C GLY A 465 16.94 -18.21 30.48
N ARG A 466 17.95 -17.53 31.01
CA ARG A 466 18.69 -18.01 32.20
C ARG A 466 17.77 -18.14 33.41
N LYS A 467 16.95 -17.12 33.67
CA LYS A 467 16.00 -17.13 34.78
C LYS A 467 14.98 -18.26 34.62
N PHE A 468 14.49 -18.50 33.40
CA PHE A 468 13.63 -19.63 33.05
C PHE A 468 14.28 -20.97 33.40
N LEU A 469 15.55 -21.20 33.03
CA LEU A 469 16.27 -22.43 33.36
C LEU A 469 16.40 -22.66 34.88
N THR A 470 16.60 -21.60 35.65
CA THR A 470 16.79 -21.68 37.12
C THR A 470 15.49 -21.70 37.94
N ARG A 471 14.34 -21.43 37.32
CA ARG A 471 13.05 -21.30 38.01
C ARG A 471 12.60 -22.66 38.58
N ALA A 472 12.13 -22.68 39.82
CA ALA A 472 11.44 -23.83 40.42
C ALA A 472 10.15 -23.42 41.15
N ALA A 473 9.28 -24.40 41.42
CA ALA A 473 8.09 -24.15 42.23
C ALA A 473 8.51 -23.82 43.67
N GLY A 474 8.09 -22.64 44.16
CA GLY A 474 8.41 -22.17 45.51
C GLY A 474 9.52 -21.11 45.60
N ASP A 475 10.03 -20.63 44.47
CA ASP A 475 10.98 -19.49 44.42
C ASP A 475 10.35 -18.14 44.83
N GLU A 476 9.06 -18.11 45.18
CA GLU A 476 8.37 -16.89 45.56
C GLU A 476 8.43 -16.65 47.08
N GLU A 477 9.01 -15.51 47.43
CA GLU A 477 9.21 -14.99 48.77
C GLU A 477 7.91 -14.94 49.58
N PHE A 478 7.72 -15.93 50.47
CA PHE A 478 7.43 -15.57 51.86
C PHE A 478 8.78 -15.28 52.53
N ALA A 479 9.28 -14.07 52.28
CA ALA A 479 10.36 -13.46 53.04
C ALA A 479 9.85 -13.20 54.47
N GLY A 480 9.94 -14.21 55.32
CA GLY A 480 9.66 -14.06 56.74
C GLY A 480 8.96 -15.27 57.31
N ILE A 481 9.72 -16.03 58.09
CA ILE A 481 9.26 -17.03 59.06
C ILE A 481 9.07 -18.43 58.44
N THR A 482 10.00 -19.32 58.82
CA THR A 482 10.04 -20.79 58.61
C THR A 482 10.35 -21.32 57.22
N ARG A 483 11.65 -21.30 56.88
CA ARG A 483 12.30 -22.17 55.88
C ARG A 483 12.31 -23.63 56.36
N ILE A 484 11.14 -24.22 56.59
CA ILE A 484 11.03 -25.67 56.79
C ILE A 484 11.17 -26.28 55.39
N LYS A 485 12.28 -27.00 55.17
CA LYS A 485 12.53 -27.82 53.96
C LYS A 485 11.31 -28.72 53.72
N ARG A 486 10.39 -28.32 52.84
CA ARG A 486 9.39 -29.24 52.30
C ARG A 486 10.14 -30.22 51.42
N TYR A 487 10.32 -31.44 51.91
CA TYR A 487 10.65 -32.59 51.08
C TYR A 487 9.52 -32.73 50.05
N GLY A 488 9.82 -32.48 48.76
CA GLY A 488 8.84 -32.47 47.67
C GLY A 488 8.69 -31.15 46.91
N ALA A 489 9.63 -30.20 47.01
CA ALA A 489 9.64 -29.05 46.11
C ALA A 489 9.95 -29.49 44.68
N ASP A 490 9.18 -29.01 43.69
CA ASP A 490 9.43 -29.35 42.29
C ASP A 490 10.85 -28.94 41.89
N PRO A 491 11.54 -29.77 41.10
CA PRO A 491 12.88 -29.45 40.65
C PRO A 491 12.88 -28.22 39.74
N PRO A 492 14.01 -27.48 39.66
CA PRO A 492 14.19 -26.41 38.69
C PRO A 492 13.95 -26.86 37.25
N ASN A 493 13.53 -25.95 36.39
CA ASN A 493 13.23 -26.24 34.98
C ASN A 493 14.39 -26.95 34.26
N ILE A 494 15.64 -26.52 34.45
CA ILE A 494 16.81 -27.19 33.86
C ILE A 494 16.92 -28.67 34.26
N VAL A 495 16.57 -29.00 35.51
CA VAL A 495 16.57 -30.38 36.00
C VAL A 495 15.42 -31.18 35.38
N LYS A 496 14.23 -30.57 35.22
CA LYS A 496 13.11 -31.20 34.49
C LYS A 496 13.52 -31.55 33.06
N LEU A 497 14.18 -30.62 32.36
CA LEU A 497 14.67 -30.81 30.99
C LEU A 497 15.73 -31.92 30.87
N GLU A 498 16.58 -32.10 31.89
CA GLU A 498 17.64 -33.12 31.89
C GLU A 498 17.13 -34.52 32.29
N GLN A 499 16.00 -34.63 32.97
CA GLN A 499 15.52 -35.87 33.57
C GLN A 499 14.30 -36.47 32.90
N ASP A 500 13.36 -35.63 32.45
CA ASP A 500 12.16 -36.10 31.77
C ASP A 500 12.55 -36.68 30.42
N LEU A 501 12.23 -37.96 30.20
CA LEU A 501 12.58 -38.67 28.97
C LEU A 501 12.01 -38.00 27.72
N SER A 502 10.88 -37.28 27.84
CA SER A 502 10.26 -36.58 26.71
C SER A 502 11.07 -35.37 26.21
N PHE A 503 11.87 -34.76 27.09
CA PHE A 503 12.69 -33.58 26.77
C PHE A 503 14.17 -33.90 26.65
N ARG A 504 14.66 -34.84 27.47
CA ARG A 504 16.09 -35.09 27.70
C ARG A 504 16.90 -35.21 26.43
N GLU A 505 16.52 -36.10 25.53
CA GLU A 505 17.27 -36.34 24.30
C GLU A 505 17.28 -35.10 23.39
N ARG A 506 16.12 -34.44 23.25
CA ARG A 506 15.96 -33.23 22.43
C ARG A 506 16.71 -32.04 23.03
N PHE A 507 16.78 -31.94 24.36
CA PHE A 507 17.53 -30.92 25.08
C PHE A 507 19.04 -31.09 24.89
N PHE A 508 19.55 -32.32 25.06
CA PHE A 508 20.96 -32.63 24.85
C PHE A 508 21.38 -32.52 23.38
N ASP A 509 20.46 -32.67 22.42
CA ASP A 509 20.71 -32.34 21.01
C ASP A 509 20.78 -30.82 20.79
N LEU A 510 19.87 -30.04 21.40
CA LEU A 510 19.77 -28.60 21.19
C LEU A 510 20.95 -27.82 21.78
N VAL A 511 21.37 -28.14 23.01
CA VAL A 511 22.42 -27.41 23.75
C VAL A 511 23.71 -27.21 22.95
N PRO A 512 24.36 -28.26 22.39
CA PRO A 512 25.61 -28.09 21.65
C PRO A 512 25.45 -27.38 20.30
N ARG A 513 24.22 -27.27 19.78
CA ARG A 513 23.93 -26.56 18.52
C ARG A 513 23.83 -25.05 18.70
N CYS A 514 23.61 -24.59 19.93
CA CYS A 514 23.40 -23.19 20.28
C CYS A 514 24.42 -22.76 21.35
N GLY A 515 25.57 -22.22 20.94
CA GLY A 515 26.64 -21.84 21.88
C GLY A 515 26.20 -20.89 23.00
N ALA A 516 25.28 -19.95 22.72
CA ALA A 516 24.69 -19.08 23.74
C ALA A 516 23.89 -19.86 24.79
N LEU A 517 23.09 -20.86 24.35
CA LEU A 517 22.33 -21.73 25.24
C LEU A 517 23.26 -22.60 26.09
N GLU A 518 24.33 -23.16 25.51
CA GLU A 518 25.33 -23.95 26.24
C GLU A 518 25.93 -23.15 27.40
N ILE A 519 26.36 -21.91 27.12
CA ILE A 519 26.90 -21.01 28.14
C ILE A 519 25.85 -20.70 29.22
N ASP A 520 24.61 -20.41 28.82
CA ASP A 520 23.54 -20.05 29.75
C ASP A 520 23.09 -21.24 30.62
N VAL A 521 23.15 -22.48 30.09
CA VAL A 521 22.96 -23.73 30.83
C VAL A 521 24.06 -23.95 31.87
N LEU A 522 25.33 -23.74 31.51
CA LEU A 522 26.45 -23.82 32.46
C LEU A 522 26.30 -22.81 33.59
N LYS A 523 25.98 -21.55 33.26
CA LYS A 523 25.73 -20.49 34.26
C LYS A 523 24.54 -20.80 35.16
N ALA A 524 23.45 -21.33 34.59
CA ALA A 524 22.28 -21.74 35.37
C ALA A 524 22.62 -22.85 36.37
N ARG A 525 23.39 -23.86 35.96
CA ARG A 525 23.88 -24.94 36.86
C ARG A 525 24.76 -24.38 37.97
N GLU A 526 25.74 -23.54 37.63
CA GLU A 526 26.62 -22.90 38.62
C GLU A 526 25.83 -22.09 39.65
N SER A 527 24.81 -21.34 39.21
CA SER A 527 23.94 -20.57 40.11
C SER A 527 23.16 -21.50 41.05
N LEU A 528 22.53 -22.55 40.52
CA LEU A 528 21.75 -23.48 41.34
C LEU A 528 22.61 -24.27 42.33
N MET A 529 23.84 -24.63 41.96
CA MET A 529 24.80 -25.25 42.87
C MET A 529 25.22 -24.29 44.00
N ARG A 530 25.49 -23.03 43.66
CA ARG A 530 25.82 -21.98 44.64
C ARG A 530 24.69 -21.77 45.65
N ASP A 531 23.45 -21.80 45.18
CA ASP A 531 22.25 -21.61 46.00
C ASP A 531 21.85 -22.87 46.79
N GLY A 532 22.57 -23.99 46.61
CA GLY A 532 22.26 -25.28 47.25
C GLY A 532 20.97 -25.93 46.74
N ARG A 533 20.48 -25.48 45.58
CA ARG A 533 19.26 -25.97 44.90
C ARG A 533 19.52 -27.12 43.95
N MET A 534 20.79 -27.39 43.64
CA MET A 534 21.25 -28.54 42.85
C MET A 534 22.42 -29.22 43.56
N SER A 535 22.39 -30.55 43.68
CA SER A 535 23.48 -31.32 44.29
C SER A 535 24.54 -31.70 43.24
N PRO A 536 25.84 -31.74 43.59
CA PRO A 536 26.92 -32.14 42.67
C PRO A 536 26.72 -33.54 42.05
N SER A 537 25.97 -34.41 42.73
CA SER A 537 25.64 -35.76 42.26
C SER A 537 24.76 -35.78 40.99
N TRP A 538 24.13 -34.67 40.63
CA TRP A 538 23.23 -34.57 39.49
C TRP A 538 23.97 -34.32 38.16
N GLY A 539 25.27 -33.94 38.21
CA GLY A 539 26.06 -33.54 37.03
C GLY A 539 27.01 -34.60 36.44
N SER A 540 26.99 -35.86 36.89
CA SER A 540 28.01 -36.87 36.51
C SER A 540 27.62 -37.82 35.37
N VAL A 541 26.78 -37.38 34.42
CA VAL A 541 26.60 -38.11 33.15
C VAL A 541 27.03 -37.22 31.98
N VAL A 542 28.34 -36.96 31.91
CA VAL A 542 28.97 -36.55 30.64
C VAL A 542 28.96 -37.80 29.73
N PRO A 543 28.47 -37.73 28.48
CA PRO A 543 28.68 -38.80 27.53
C PRO A 543 30.20 -38.93 27.32
N ARG A 544 30.81 -40.00 27.84
CA ARG A 544 32.20 -40.32 27.54
C ARG A 544 32.30 -40.48 26.02
N THR A 545 33.04 -39.58 25.39
CA THR A 545 33.58 -39.78 24.05
C THR A 545 34.38 -41.09 24.06
N TYR A 546 33.88 -42.09 23.32
CA TYR A 546 34.62 -43.33 23.09
C TYR A 546 35.88 -42.99 22.28
N SER A 547 37.03 -42.93 22.97
CA SER A 547 38.34 -43.05 22.33
C SER A 547 38.72 -44.53 22.31
N PRO A 548 39.04 -45.13 21.14
CA PRO A 548 39.43 -46.54 21.10
C PRO A 548 40.82 -46.70 21.73
N SER A 549 40.92 -47.65 22.65
CA SER A 549 42.17 -48.10 23.24
C SER A 549 43.06 -48.72 22.16
N VAL A 550 44.25 -48.14 21.98
CA VAL A 550 45.34 -48.70 21.18
C VAL A 550 45.90 -49.93 21.90
N GLY A 551 45.53 -51.11 21.42
CA GLY A 551 46.15 -52.39 21.79
C GLY A 551 47.19 -52.77 20.75
N MET A 552 48.47 -52.66 21.11
CA MET A 552 49.59 -53.24 20.37
C MET A 552 49.50 -54.79 20.40
N GLY A 553 49.53 -55.41 19.23
CA GLY A 553 49.65 -56.86 19.06
C GLY A 553 50.15 -57.21 17.66
N MET A 554 51.34 -57.83 17.61
CA MET A 554 52.14 -58.15 16.43
C MET A 554 51.52 -59.21 15.48
N ALA A 555 51.85 -59.07 14.18
CA ALA A 555 51.90 -60.00 13.02
C ALA A 555 51.48 -61.49 13.20
N GLY A 556 50.86 -62.24 12.27
CA GLY A 556 50.53 -62.19 10.82
C GLY A 556 50.15 -63.66 10.40
N PRO A 557 50.14 -64.12 9.13
CA PRO A 557 49.57 -63.60 7.88
C PRO A 557 48.62 -64.61 7.12
N LEU A 558 48.06 -64.15 5.98
CA LEU A 558 47.47 -64.88 4.83
C LEU A 558 46.07 -65.54 4.92
N GLY A 559 45.20 -65.21 3.96
CA GLY A 559 44.09 -66.09 3.54
C GLY A 559 42.87 -65.43 2.88
N LEU A 560 42.95 -65.25 1.56
CA LEU A 560 41.89 -65.35 0.51
C LEU A 560 40.38 -65.22 0.87
N ALA A 561 39.69 -64.38 0.07
CA ALA A 561 38.23 -64.36 -0.12
C ALA A 561 37.71 -65.67 -0.78
N PRO A 562 36.39 -65.96 -0.72
CA PRO A 562 35.51 -65.44 -1.78
C PRO A 562 34.06 -65.13 -1.37
N ALA A 563 33.37 -64.53 -2.34
CA ALA A 563 31.97 -64.14 -2.40
C ALA A 563 30.94 -65.29 -2.22
N MET A 564 29.79 -64.93 -1.65
CA MET A 564 28.43 -65.42 -1.91
C MET A 564 27.49 -64.40 -1.21
N GLY A 565 26.34 -63.96 -1.69
CA GLY A 565 25.38 -64.48 -2.64
C GLY A 565 24.01 -63.98 -2.16
N MET A 566 23.31 -63.24 -3.03
CA MET A 566 21.90 -62.77 -2.96
C MET A 566 20.92 -63.81 -2.35
N PRO A 567 19.76 -63.40 -1.78
CA PRO A 567 18.62 -63.05 -2.64
C PRO A 567 17.64 -61.95 -2.16
N GLN A 568 17.10 -61.26 -3.17
CA GLN A 568 15.81 -60.55 -3.21
C GLN A 568 14.61 -61.46 -2.91
N ARG A 569 13.61 -60.91 -2.20
CA ARG A 569 12.15 -61.11 -2.38
C ARG A 569 11.48 -59.79 -1.95
N TYR A 570 10.86 -58.98 -2.81
CA TYR A 570 9.54 -59.04 -3.48
C TYR A 570 8.30 -58.96 -2.57
N LEU A 571 7.41 -58.04 -2.99
CA LEU A 571 5.97 -57.78 -2.70
C LEU A 571 5.74 -56.46 -1.93
N THR A 572 5.37 -55.33 -2.55
CA THR A 572 4.18 -54.90 -3.33
C THR A 572 2.88 -54.76 -2.54
N ASP A 573 2.18 -53.66 -2.88
CA ASP A 573 0.79 -53.27 -2.63
C ASP A 573 0.41 -52.70 -1.26
N GLU A 574 0.14 -51.39 -1.22
CA GLU A 574 -1.24 -50.93 -1.36
C GLU A 574 -1.30 -49.45 -1.81
N MET A 575 -2.10 -49.24 -2.86
CA MET A 575 -2.44 -47.97 -3.50
C MET A 575 -3.93 -47.71 -3.24
N GLU A 576 -4.31 -46.44 -3.32
CA GLU A 576 -5.66 -45.90 -3.61
C GLU A 576 -6.67 -45.65 -2.47
N ARG A 577 -6.95 -44.34 -2.27
CA ARG A 577 -8.26 -43.65 -2.26
C ARG A 577 -7.96 -42.19 -1.84
N PHE A 578 -8.13 -41.14 -2.63
CA PHE A 578 -9.34 -40.67 -3.31
C PHE A 578 -8.97 -39.72 -4.48
N GLY A 579 -9.61 -39.90 -5.64
CA GLY A 579 -9.85 -38.82 -6.62
C GLY A 579 -11.13 -38.04 -6.27
N GLY A 580 -11.46 -36.91 -6.89
CA GLY A 580 -10.82 -36.21 -8.01
C GLY A 580 -11.63 -34.99 -8.47
N TYR A 581 -11.13 -34.37 -9.56
CA TYR A 581 -11.81 -33.56 -10.60
C TYR A 581 -12.45 -32.22 -10.18
N ASP A 582 -12.43 -31.10 -10.92
CA ASP A 582 -12.21 -30.67 -12.32
C ASP A 582 -11.81 -29.15 -12.26
N GLY A 583 -11.19 -28.44 -13.20
CA GLY A 583 -10.73 -28.66 -14.58
C GLY A 583 -10.21 -27.31 -15.10
N PHE A 584 -8.98 -27.27 -15.66
CA PHE A 584 -8.42 -26.06 -16.28
C PHE A 584 -8.33 -26.24 -17.81
N ARG A 585 -9.04 -25.36 -18.53
CA ARG A 585 -8.84 -25.13 -19.97
C ARG A 585 -7.53 -24.39 -20.17
N GLN A 586 -6.60 -25.00 -20.91
CA GLN A 586 -5.46 -24.32 -21.53
C GLN A 586 -5.88 -23.78 -22.90
N GLU A 587 -5.67 -22.49 -23.13
CA GLU A 587 -5.55 -21.92 -24.48
C GLU A 587 -4.07 -21.65 -24.81
N PRO A 588 -3.65 -21.77 -26.08
CA PRO A 588 -2.25 -21.74 -26.46
C PRO A 588 -1.72 -20.31 -26.61
N MET A 589 -0.63 -19.98 -25.91
CA MET A 589 0.16 -18.77 -26.20
C MET A 589 1.06 -19.01 -27.42
N VAL A 590 0.85 -18.17 -28.44
CA VAL A 590 1.75 -18.02 -29.59
C VAL A 590 2.94 -17.16 -29.16
N VAL A 591 4.14 -17.73 -29.27
CA VAL A 591 5.43 -17.09 -29.01
C VAL A 591 5.81 -16.20 -30.21
N GLY A 592 6.09 -14.93 -29.96
CA GLY A 592 6.80 -14.03 -30.89
C GLY A 592 8.09 -13.53 -30.23
N PRO A 593 9.25 -13.51 -30.92
CA PRO A 593 10.52 -13.18 -30.29
C PRO A 593 10.73 -11.66 -30.28
N VAL A 594 10.90 -11.07 -29.10
CA VAL A 594 11.45 -9.72 -28.95
C VAL A 594 12.90 -9.84 -28.51
N ARG A 595 13.81 -9.49 -29.41
CA ARG A 595 15.24 -9.33 -29.14
C ARG A 595 15.46 -8.00 -28.43
N PHE A 596 15.93 -8.04 -27.19
CA PHE A 596 16.62 -6.90 -26.57
C PHE A 596 18.11 -7.23 -26.46
N GLY A 597 18.91 -6.50 -27.22
CA GLY A 597 20.36 -6.49 -27.09
C GLY A 597 20.75 -5.60 -25.92
N PHE A 598 21.33 -6.20 -24.88
CA PHE A 598 22.07 -5.48 -23.86
C PHE A 598 23.53 -5.43 -24.29
N GLU A 599 23.97 -4.27 -24.79
CA GLU A 599 25.40 -3.96 -24.86
C GLU A 599 25.90 -3.55 -23.47
N ARG A 600 26.97 -4.23 -23.05
CA ARG A 600 27.76 -3.92 -21.86
C ARG A 600 28.41 -2.56 -22.01
N VAL A 601 28.25 -1.69 -21.02
CA VAL A 601 29.23 -0.65 -20.70
C VAL A 601 29.79 -0.94 -19.32
N GLY A 602 31.12 -0.99 -19.24
CA GLY A 602 31.91 -1.42 -18.09
C GLY A 602 32.02 -0.38 -16.97
N PRO A 603 32.84 -0.70 -15.95
CA PRO A 603 32.72 -0.17 -14.60
C PRO A 603 33.54 1.10 -14.39
N GLY A 604 33.07 1.97 -13.52
CA GLY A 604 33.86 3.10 -13.05
C GLY A 604 33.06 4.00 -12.13
N PHE A 605 33.15 3.75 -10.82
CA PHE A 605 33.51 4.72 -9.77
C PHE A 605 33.11 4.13 -8.42
N ALA A 606 34.08 3.51 -7.76
CA ALA A 606 34.09 3.30 -6.33
C ALA A 606 34.83 4.49 -5.73
N GLU A 607 34.22 5.22 -4.80
CA GLU A 607 34.94 5.82 -3.66
C GLU A 607 33.97 6.22 -2.54
N ARG A 608 34.23 5.63 -1.37
CA ARG A 608 34.10 6.16 0.01
C ARG A 608 32.73 6.60 0.52
N PHE A 609 32.10 5.70 1.26
CA PHE A 609 31.48 6.04 2.54
C PHE A 609 32.07 5.10 3.60
N GLU A 610 33.08 5.59 4.31
CA GLU A 610 33.49 5.05 5.61
C GLU A 610 33.03 6.02 6.70
N ASP A 611 32.67 5.42 7.83
CA ASP A 611 32.42 6.00 9.13
C ASP A 611 31.21 6.93 9.29
N GLU A 612 30.15 6.36 9.86
CA GLU A 612 29.61 6.86 11.13
C GLU A 612 28.85 5.75 11.86
N ARG A 613 29.60 4.99 12.69
CA ARG A 613 29.01 4.22 13.80
C ARG A 613 28.75 5.20 14.94
N TRP A 614 27.49 5.53 15.19
CA TRP A 614 27.09 6.07 16.47
C TRP A 614 26.52 4.95 17.34
N LEU A 615 27.18 4.79 18.47
CA LEU A 615 26.87 3.91 19.59
C LEU A 615 25.56 4.34 20.27
N TYR A 616 24.71 3.34 20.53
CA TYR A 616 23.69 3.17 21.57
C TYR A 616 22.68 4.28 21.84
#